data_AF-A0A1I7SN09-F1
#
_entry.id   AF-A0A1I7SN09-F1
#
_cell.length_a   1.000
_cell.length_b   1.000
_cell.length_c   1.000
_cell.angle_alpha   90.00
_cell.angle_beta   90.00
_cell.angle_gamma   90.00
#
_symmetry.space_group_name_H-M   'P 1'
#
loop_
_entity.id
_entity.type
_entity.pdbx_description
1 polymer ?
#
loop_
_entity_poly.entity_id
_entity_poly.type
_entity_poly.pdbx_seq_one_letter_code
_entity_poly.pdbx_strand_id
1 'polypeptide(L)'
;MRYISCLILVTLLTTVSSALLDKLGKTQPSELVKTKFEKKDLDDIFDKEAFDKLEELFKENKTHEFIDNLKGLSDNAKKSLKLSTEFRQNLDSNDSKHFNKFFAFIAKYEKEYHNHTHVSESFKRFKSTLKRIEDRQKESPKAKFGINQFSDLTPEEFIAKHTGLKGVEHLKELHKNTNSSN
;
A
#
# COMPACT_ATOMS: atom_id res chain seq x y z
N MET A 1 5.04 40.04 37.01
CA MET A 1 4.41 39.45 35.81
C MET A 1 5.06 38.10 35.52
N ARG A 2 4.25 37.04 35.62
CA ARG A 2 4.31 35.74 34.90
C ARG A 2 5.67 35.07 34.64
N TYR A 3 6.12 34.24 35.60
CA TYR A 3 7.05 33.13 35.36
C TYR A 3 6.63 31.90 36.18
N ILE A 4 5.46 31.31 35.88
CA ILE A 4 5.01 30.03 36.47
C ILE A 4 4.46 29.09 35.36
N SER A 5 4.97 29.19 34.13
CA SER A 5 4.43 28.39 33.01
C SER A 5 5.38 27.37 32.39
N CYS A 6 6.65 27.28 32.85
CA CYS A 6 7.63 26.38 32.22
C CYS A 6 7.95 25.12 33.04
N LEU A 7 7.77 25.12 34.36
CA LEU A 7 8.18 23.98 35.19
C LEU A 7 7.19 22.79 35.16
N ILE A 8 5.93 23.03 34.79
CA ILE A 8 4.91 21.97 34.66
C ILE A 8 5.01 21.25 33.30
N LEU A 9 5.57 21.89 32.27
CA LEU A 9 5.68 21.29 30.94
C LEU A 9 6.83 20.27 30.83
N VAL A 10 7.91 20.47 31.59
CA VAL A 10 9.10 19.60 31.54
C VAL A 10 8.87 18.28 32.30
N THR A 11 8.09 18.28 33.39
CA THR A 11 7.76 17.06 34.15
C THR A 11 6.71 16.20 33.45
N LEU A 12 5.81 16.79 32.65
CA LEU A 12 4.85 16.03 31.83
C LEU A 12 5.51 15.34 30.64
N LEU A 13 6.57 15.91 30.04
CA LEU A 13 7.26 15.25 28.93
C LEU A 13 8.06 14.02 29.39
N THR A 14 8.62 14.04 30.59
CA THR A 14 9.41 12.91 31.10
C THR A 14 8.53 11.75 31.58
N THR A 15 7.36 12.00 32.17
CA THR A 15 6.46 10.93 32.65
C THR A 15 5.71 10.23 31.51
N VAL A 16 5.38 10.95 30.44
CA VAL A 16 4.75 10.36 29.25
C VAL A 16 5.74 9.41 28.55
N SER A 17 7.04 9.72 28.54
CA SER A 17 8.06 8.86 27.93
C SER A 17 8.23 7.52 28.65
N SER A 18 8.21 7.51 30.00
CA SER A 18 8.34 6.27 30.80
C SER A 18 7.12 5.35 30.65
N ALA A 19 5.91 5.92 30.65
CA ALA A 19 4.66 5.18 30.46
C ALA A 19 4.48 4.65 29.01
N LEU A 20 5.07 5.33 28.02
CA LEU A 20 5.12 4.86 26.64
C LEU A 20 6.13 3.72 26.47
N LEU A 21 7.27 3.77 27.16
CA LEU A 21 8.29 2.73 27.16
C LEU A 21 7.84 1.44 27.85
N ASP A 22 7.04 1.53 28.92
CA ASP A 22 6.43 0.34 29.55
C ASP A 22 5.32 -0.28 28.70
N LYS A 23 4.62 0.52 27.87
CA LYS A 23 3.64 0.03 26.88
C LYS A 23 4.29 -0.62 25.67
N LEU A 24 5.48 -0.17 25.27
CA LEU A 24 6.23 -0.70 24.13
C LEU A 24 7.08 -1.93 24.49
N GLY A 25 7.31 -2.19 25.78
CA GLY A 25 8.17 -3.29 26.25
C GLY A 25 7.49 -4.64 26.51
N LYS A 26 6.18 -4.78 26.31
CA LYS A 26 5.44 -6.01 26.73
C LYS A 26 4.38 -6.56 25.77
N THR A 27 4.18 -5.98 24.60
CA THR A 27 3.18 -6.53 23.67
C THR A 27 3.74 -7.72 22.92
N GLN A 28 3.43 -8.91 23.43
CA GLN A 28 3.53 -10.13 22.62
C GLN A 28 2.70 -9.96 21.34
N PRO A 29 3.11 -10.56 20.21
CA PRO A 29 2.42 -10.45 18.92
C PRO A 29 0.95 -10.87 18.95
N SER A 30 0.55 -11.69 19.95
CA SER A 30 -0.83 -12.10 20.19
C SER A 30 -1.74 -10.96 20.66
N GLU A 31 -1.20 -9.81 21.10
CA GLU A 31 -1.98 -8.62 21.44
C GLU A 31 -2.11 -7.64 20.27
N LEU A 32 -1.18 -7.64 19.30
CA LEU A 32 -1.31 -6.92 18.02
C LEU A 32 -2.50 -7.44 17.20
N VAL A 33 -2.84 -8.72 17.34
CA VAL A 33 -4.00 -9.36 16.70
C VAL A 33 -5.34 -8.89 17.34
N LYS A 34 -5.32 -8.38 18.57
CA LYS A 34 -6.52 -7.89 19.27
C LYS A 34 -6.85 -6.43 18.96
N THR A 35 -5.89 -5.66 18.43
CA THR A 35 -6.17 -4.33 17.89
C THR A 35 -6.89 -4.45 16.55
N LYS A 36 -8.16 -4.08 16.57
CA LYS A 36 -9.09 -4.08 15.44
C LYS A 36 -8.55 -3.18 14.33
N PHE A 37 -7.97 -3.77 13.27
CA PHE A 37 -7.57 -3.03 12.06
C PHE A 37 -8.81 -2.60 11.28
N GLU A 38 -9.04 -1.29 11.18
CA GLU A 38 -10.14 -0.69 10.42
C GLU A 38 -9.64 -0.24 9.04
N LYS A 39 -10.56 -0.04 8.08
CA LYS A 39 -10.24 0.38 6.69
C LYS A 39 -9.41 1.67 6.62
N LYS A 40 -9.51 2.52 7.66
CA LYS A 40 -8.73 3.76 7.78
C LYS A 40 -7.26 3.50 8.09
N ASP A 41 -6.94 2.43 8.82
CA ASP A 41 -5.57 2.04 9.13
C ASP A 41 -4.82 1.55 7.88
N LEU A 42 -5.54 1.24 6.80
CA LEU A 42 -4.96 0.88 5.50
C LEU A 42 -4.43 2.07 4.70
N ASP A 43 -4.93 3.29 4.96
CA ASP A 43 -4.47 4.50 4.28
C ASP A 43 -3.07 4.93 4.76
N ASP A 44 -2.74 4.62 6.01
CA ASP A 44 -1.47 4.93 6.67
C ASP A 44 -0.41 3.80 6.51
N ILE A 45 -0.72 2.71 5.78
CA ILE A 45 0.24 1.59 5.54
C ILE A 45 1.49 2.05 4.77
N PHE A 46 1.45 3.22 4.14
CA PHE A 46 2.62 3.80 3.49
C PHE A 46 3.58 4.50 4.44
N ASP A 47 3.29 4.52 5.75
CA ASP A 47 4.18 5.06 6.78
C ASP A 47 5.12 3.98 7.35
N LYS A 48 6.35 4.40 7.68
CA LYS A 48 7.46 3.52 8.08
C LYS A 48 7.10 2.58 9.24
N GLU A 49 6.32 3.05 10.21
CA GLU A 49 5.91 2.25 11.37
C GLU A 49 4.98 1.09 10.98
N ALA A 50 4.06 1.31 10.04
CA ALA A 50 3.17 0.27 9.53
C ALA A 50 3.94 -0.78 8.72
N PHE A 51 4.96 -0.37 7.97
CA PHE A 51 5.86 -1.30 7.28
C PHE A 51 6.61 -2.22 8.24
N ASP A 52 7.17 -1.68 9.33
CA ASP A 52 7.95 -2.46 10.30
C ASP A 52 7.06 -3.51 11.00
N LYS A 53 5.81 -3.16 11.36
CA LYS A 53 4.82 -4.10 11.90
C LYS A 53 4.41 -5.19 10.91
N LEU A 54 4.26 -4.83 9.62
CA LEU A 54 3.91 -5.81 8.59
C LEU A 54 5.04 -6.83 8.36
N GLU A 55 6.30 -6.39 8.40
CA GLU A 55 7.47 -7.28 8.33
C GLU A 55 7.52 -8.28 9.50
N GLU A 56 7.17 -7.84 10.71
CA GLU A 56 7.07 -8.72 11.89
C GLU A 56 5.99 -9.80 11.69
N LEU A 57 4.81 -9.42 11.20
CA LEU A 57 3.74 -10.37 10.87
C LEU A 57 4.18 -11.43 9.85
N PHE A 58 4.97 -11.04 8.84
CA PHE A 58 5.50 -11.97 7.84
C PHE A 58 6.52 -12.95 8.42
N LYS A 59 7.31 -12.56 9.43
CA LYS A 59 8.30 -13.43 10.08
C LYS A 59 7.66 -14.51 10.95
N GLU A 60 6.52 -14.21 11.54
CA GLU A 60 5.86 -15.12 12.48
C GLU A 60 4.98 -16.20 11.83
N ASN A 61 4.89 -16.21 10.49
CA ASN A 61 4.01 -17.10 9.72
C ASN A 61 2.52 -17.05 10.13
N LYS A 62 2.10 -15.97 10.80
CA LYS A 62 0.72 -15.71 11.25
C LYS A 62 -0.11 -14.93 10.23
N THR A 63 0.39 -14.79 9.01
CA THR A 63 -0.23 -13.98 7.96
C THR A 63 -1.63 -14.45 7.58
N HIS A 64 -1.86 -15.76 7.52
CA HIS A 64 -3.16 -16.33 7.18
C HIS A 64 -4.22 -15.99 8.24
N GLU A 65 -3.89 -16.16 9.52
CA GLU A 65 -4.77 -15.80 10.65
C GLU A 65 -5.06 -14.29 10.67
N PHE A 66 -4.04 -13.46 10.44
CA PHE A 66 -4.23 -12.02 10.31
C PHE A 66 -5.21 -11.67 9.19
N ILE A 67 -5.03 -12.23 7.99
CA ILE A 67 -5.90 -11.99 6.83
C ILE A 67 -7.34 -12.44 7.10
N ASP A 68 -7.53 -13.58 7.75
CA ASP A 68 -8.87 -14.10 8.07
C ASP A 68 -9.63 -13.15 9.00
N ASN A 69 -8.92 -12.54 9.95
CA ASN A 69 -9.47 -11.57 10.91
C ASN A 69 -9.70 -10.17 10.34
N LEU A 70 -9.25 -9.85 9.12
CA LEU A 70 -9.53 -8.57 8.49
C LEU A 70 -11.03 -8.39 8.22
N LYS A 71 -11.61 -7.29 8.70
CA LYS A 71 -13.02 -6.96 8.54
C LYS A 71 -13.24 -6.02 7.36
N GLY A 72 -14.39 -6.14 6.70
CA GLY A 72 -14.77 -5.26 5.58
C GLY A 72 -14.06 -5.53 4.25
N LEU A 73 -13.41 -6.70 4.13
CA LEU A 73 -12.79 -7.21 2.91
C LEU A 73 -13.61 -8.38 2.38
N SER A 74 -13.83 -8.42 1.06
CA SER A 74 -14.43 -9.58 0.39
C SER A 74 -13.58 -10.85 0.52
N ASP A 75 -14.23 -12.02 0.43
CA ASP A 75 -13.54 -13.31 0.47
C ASP A 75 -12.53 -13.47 -0.68
N ASN A 76 -12.84 -12.90 -1.84
CA ASN A 76 -11.94 -12.89 -3.00
C ASN A 76 -10.69 -12.02 -2.73
N ALA A 77 -10.85 -10.86 -2.10
CA ALA A 77 -9.72 -10.03 -1.71
C ALA A 77 -8.85 -10.73 -0.66
N LYS A 78 -9.46 -11.39 0.34
CA LYS A 78 -8.72 -12.21 1.33
C LYS A 78 -7.95 -13.35 0.66
N LYS A 79 -8.56 -14.06 -0.29
CA LYS A 79 -7.88 -15.10 -1.07
C LYS A 79 -6.69 -14.52 -1.84
N SER A 80 -6.84 -13.34 -2.42
CA SER A 80 -5.78 -12.64 -3.15
C SER A 80 -4.63 -12.22 -2.24
N LEU A 81 -4.94 -11.74 -1.03
CA LEU A 81 -3.96 -11.46 0.01
C LEU A 81 -3.18 -12.73 0.37
N LYS A 82 -3.86 -13.86 0.62
CA LYS A 82 -3.20 -15.15 0.93
C LYS A 82 -2.25 -15.58 -0.18
N LEU A 83 -2.72 -15.62 -1.43
CA LEU A 83 -1.88 -15.93 -2.60
C LEU A 83 -0.67 -15.00 -2.72
N SER A 84 -0.84 -13.71 -2.41
CA SER A 84 0.27 -12.74 -2.41
C SER A 84 1.29 -13.04 -1.31
N THR A 85 0.86 -13.46 -0.12
CA THR A 85 1.78 -13.80 0.98
C THR A 85 2.61 -15.04 0.69
N GLU A 86 2.02 -16.03 0.02
CA GLU A 86 2.73 -17.23 -0.45
C GLU A 86 3.76 -16.85 -1.51
N PHE A 87 3.38 -15.96 -2.46
CA PHE A 87 4.31 -15.44 -3.47
C PHE A 87 5.49 -14.68 -2.85
N ARG A 88 5.26 -13.91 -1.78
CA ARG A 88 6.29 -13.13 -1.07
C ARG A 88 7.48 -13.97 -0.62
N GLN A 89 7.27 -15.24 -0.27
CA GLN A 89 8.33 -16.14 0.19
C GLN A 89 9.45 -16.33 -0.85
N ASN A 90 9.16 -16.04 -2.13
CA ASN A 90 10.09 -16.16 -3.24
C ASN A 90 10.76 -14.83 -3.62
N LEU A 91 10.52 -13.74 -2.88
CA LEU A 91 11.05 -12.41 -3.18
C LEU A 91 12.36 -12.12 -2.45
N ASP A 92 13.21 -11.31 -3.08
CA ASP A 92 14.40 -10.75 -2.43
C ASP A 92 14.06 -9.58 -1.47
N SER A 93 15.08 -9.11 -0.75
CA SER A 93 14.92 -8.06 0.26
C SER A 93 14.55 -6.68 -0.33
N ASN A 94 14.95 -6.39 -1.57
CA ASN A 94 14.61 -5.13 -2.24
C ASN A 94 13.13 -5.15 -2.70
N ASP A 95 12.70 -6.28 -3.23
CA ASP A 95 11.31 -6.51 -3.64
C ASP A 95 10.35 -6.56 -2.44
N SER A 96 10.82 -6.92 -1.25
CA SER A 96 10.01 -6.95 -0.01
C SER A 96 9.37 -5.58 0.32
N LYS A 97 10.10 -4.46 0.10
CA LYS A 97 9.54 -3.11 0.33
C LYS A 97 8.42 -2.78 -0.65
N HIS A 98 8.60 -3.12 -1.92
CA HIS A 98 7.56 -2.95 -2.93
C HIS A 98 6.36 -3.88 -2.68
N PHE A 99 6.63 -5.09 -2.18
CA PHE A 99 5.59 -6.06 -1.84
C PHE A 99 4.66 -5.54 -0.76
N ASN A 100 5.20 -4.92 0.30
CA ASN A 100 4.35 -4.37 1.37
C ASN A 100 3.39 -3.29 0.85
N LYS A 101 3.84 -2.43 -0.09
CA LYS A 101 2.96 -1.48 -0.79
C LYS A 101 1.90 -2.19 -1.64
N PHE A 102 2.27 -3.30 -2.28
CA PHE A 102 1.36 -4.11 -3.09
C PHE A 102 0.31 -4.83 -2.24
N PHE A 103 0.70 -5.41 -1.10
CA PHE A 103 -0.21 -6.04 -0.13
C PHE A 103 -1.26 -5.04 0.38
N ALA A 104 -0.83 -3.83 0.74
CA ALA A 104 -1.72 -2.73 1.11
C ALA A 104 -2.67 -2.34 -0.03
N PHE A 105 -2.15 -2.28 -1.26
CA PHE A 105 -2.93 -1.98 -2.46
C PHE A 105 -4.03 -3.02 -2.71
N ILE A 106 -3.74 -4.31 -2.56
CA ILE A 106 -4.73 -5.38 -2.68
C ILE A 106 -5.88 -5.17 -1.70
N ALA A 107 -5.54 -4.92 -0.44
CA ALA A 107 -6.55 -4.75 0.60
C ALA A 107 -7.35 -3.45 0.41
N LYS A 108 -6.68 -2.33 0.09
CA LYS A 108 -7.32 -1.02 -0.09
C LYS A 108 -8.32 -0.97 -1.24
N TYR A 109 -7.98 -1.61 -2.36
CA TYR A 109 -8.80 -1.62 -3.58
C TYR A 109 -9.51 -2.95 -3.83
N GLU A 110 -9.52 -3.86 -2.84
CA GLU A 110 -10.13 -5.18 -2.89
C GLU A 110 -9.80 -5.95 -4.17
N LYS A 111 -8.51 -5.98 -4.53
CA LYS A 111 -8.05 -6.59 -5.78
C LYS A 111 -8.24 -8.09 -5.74
N GLU A 112 -8.70 -8.63 -6.87
CA GLU A 112 -8.95 -10.06 -7.03
C GLU A 112 -7.91 -10.70 -7.97
N TYR A 113 -7.20 -11.69 -7.44
CA TYR A 113 -6.22 -12.50 -8.16
C TYR A 113 -6.54 -13.98 -7.99
N HIS A 114 -6.49 -14.73 -9.09
CA HIS A 114 -7.00 -16.10 -9.13
C HIS A 114 -5.92 -17.17 -8.89
N ASN A 115 -4.65 -16.84 -9.08
CA ASN A 115 -3.51 -17.75 -8.95
C ASN A 115 -2.20 -16.97 -8.77
N HIS A 116 -1.11 -17.69 -8.46
CA HIS A 116 0.22 -17.10 -8.26
C HIS A 116 0.77 -16.37 -9.49
N THR A 117 0.46 -16.85 -10.70
CA THR A 117 0.89 -16.17 -11.94
C THR A 117 0.26 -14.78 -12.03
N HIS A 118 -1.04 -14.67 -11.79
CA HIS A 118 -1.75 -13.39 -11.80
C HIS A 118 -1.22 -12.43 -10.73
N VAL A 119 -0.90 -12.94 -9.53
CA VAL A 119 -0.24 -12.16 -8.47
C VAL A 119 1.13 -11.66 -8.92
N SER A 120 1.99 -12.55 -9.45
CA SER A 120 3.35 -12.22 -9.88
C SER A 120 3.37 -11.18 -11.00
N GLU A 121 2.51 -11.34 -12.01
CA GLU A 121 2.37 -10.37 -13.10
C GLU A 121 1.84 -9.02 -12.61
N SER A 122 0.84 -9.03 -11.74
CA SER A 122 0.29 -7.80 -11.15
C SER A 122 1.31 -7.09 -10.28
N PHE A 123 2.12 -7.83 -9.52
CA PHE A 123 3.22 -7.26 -8.75
C PHE A 123 4.28 -6.62 -9.66
N LYS A 124 4.64 -7.26 -10.77
CA LYS A 124 5.55 -6.67 -11.78
C LYS A 124 5.00 -5.36 -12.34
N ARG A 125 3.72 -5.33 -12.74
CA ARG A 125 3.04 -4.11 -13.23
C ARG A 125 3.00 -3.03 -12.15
N PHE A 126 2.72 -3.41 -10.90
CA PHE A 126 2.72 -2.51 -9.76
C PHE A 126 4.07 -1.86 -9.52
N LYS A 127 5.18 -2.62 -9.55
CA LYS A 127 6.54 -2.06 -9.47
C LYS A 127 6.82 -1.04 -10.59
N SER A 128 6.44 -1.38 -11.83
CA SER A 128 6.55 -0.44 -12.95
C SER A 128 5.73 0.83 -12.74
N THR A 129 4.55 0.73 -12.13
CA THR A 129 3.76 1.91 -11.75
C THR A 129 4.43 2.75 -10.68
N LEU A 130 5.04 2.15 -9.65
CA LEU A 130 5.78 2.89 -8.63
C LEU A 130 6.91 3.72 -9.24
N LYS A 131 7.69 3.12 -10.17
CA LYS A 131 8.72 3.83 -10.91
C LYS A 131 8.15 4.99 -11.72
N ARG A 132 7.04 4.75 -12.44
CA ARG A 132 6.35 5.80 -13.23
C ARG A 132 5.84 6.94 -12.35
N ILE A 133 5.35 6.65 -11.14
CA ILE A 133 4.93 7.68 -10.18
C ILE A 133 6.12 8.57 -9.79
N GLU A 134 7.26 7.97 -9.45
CA GLU A 134 8.48 8.71 -9.10
C GLU A 134 8.98 9.60 -10.25
N ASP A 135 9.03 9.06 -11.45
CA ASP A 135 9.48 9.80 -12.65
C ASP A 135 8.53 10.96 -12.96
N ARG A 136 7.21 10.72 -12.92
CA ARG A 136 6.20 11.77 -13.13
C ARG A 136 6.21 12.85 -12.06
N GLN A 137 6.47 12.48 -10.80
CA GLN A 137 6.56 13.45 -9.71
C GLN A 137 7.76 14.39 -9.88
N LYS A 138 8.86 13.91 -10.46
CA LYS A 138 10.04 14.74 -10.82
C LYS A 138 9.75 15.63 -12.02
N GLU A 139 9.10 15.10 -13.05
CA GLU A 139 8.74 15.84 -14.27
C GLU A 139 7.69 16.93 -14.01
N SER A 140 6.76 16.68 -13.08
CA SER A 140 5.64 17.59 -12.78
C SER A 140 5.51 17.80 -11.26
N PRO A 141 6.40 18.60 -10.64
CA PRO A 141 6.43 18.79 -9.19
C PRO A 141 5.15 19.40 -8.59
N LYS A 142 4.33 20.08 -9.40
CA LYS A 142 3.06 20.67 -8.98
C LYS A 142 1.89 19.67 -8.95
N ALA A 143 2.02 18.54 -9.64
CA ALA A 143 1.02 17.48 -9.62
C ALA A 143 1.38 16.46 -8.53
N LYS A 144 0.36 15.80 -7.96
CA LYS A 144 0.55 14.71 -6.99
C LYS A 144 0.28 13.39 -7.69
N PHE A 145 1.30 12.55 -7.79
CA PHE A 145 1.17 11.18 -8.30
C PHE A 145 1.17 10.20 -7.14
N GLY A 146 0.42 9.11 -7.27
CA GLY A 146 0.30 8.11 -6.22
C GLY A 146 -0.38 6.84 -6.70
N ILE A 147 -0.36 5.82 -5.83
CA ILE A 147 -1.02 4.54 -6.07
C ILE A 147 -2.54 4.76 -6.11
N ASN A 148 -3.17 4.25 -7.16
CA ASN A 148 -4.62 4.20 -7.32
C ASN A 148 -5.08 2.77 -7.72
N GLN A 149 -6.39 2.55 -7.89
CA GLN A 149 -6.99 1.24 -8.22
C GLN A 149 -6.47 0.57 -9.51
N PHE A 150 -5.82 1.32 -10.39
CA PHE A 150 -5.27 0.86 -11.68
C PHE A 150 -3.75 0.64 -11.63
N SER A 151 -3.14 0.66 -10.44
CA SER A 151 -1.67 0.62 -10.32
C SER A 151 -1.06 -0.72 -10.73
N ASP A 152 -1.87 -1.77 -10.81
CA ASP A 152 -1.48 -3.08 -11.31
C ASP A 152 -1.77 -3.27 -12.80
N LEU A 153 -2.09 -2.22 -13.56
CA LEU A 153 -2.34 -2.29 -15.00
C LEU A 153 -1.24 -1.59 -15.81
N THR A 154 -0.96 -2.10 -17.01
CA THR A 154 -0.18 -1.36 -18.01
C THR A 154 -1.00 -0.24 -18.64
N PRO A 155 -0.37 0.78 -19.27
CA PRO A 155 -1.10 1.79 -20.05
C PRO A 155 -2.03 1.17 -21.10
N GLU A 156 -1.58 0.11 -21.78
CA GLU A 156 -2.32 -0.56 -22.85
C GLU A 156 -3.55 -1.28 -22.28
N GLU A 157 -3.38 -2.00 -21.17
CA GLU A 157 -4.49 -2.65 -20.45
C GLU A 157 -5.51 -1.62 -19.96
N PHE A 158 -5.04 -0.48 -19.43
CA PHE A 158 -5.91 0.59 -18.98
C PHE A 158 -6.70 1.20 -20.14
N ILE A 159 -6.05 1.51 -21.26
CA ILE A 159 -6.70 2.07 -22.46
C ILE A 159 -7.77 1.12 -22.97
N ALA A 160 -7.42 -0.15 -23.17
CA ALA A 160 -8.32 -1.15 -23.72
C ALA A 160 -9.57 -1.37 -22.86
N LYS A 161 -9.47 -1.27 -21.54
CA LYS A 161 -10.56 -1.61 -20.61
C LYS A 161 -11.34 -0.41 -20.07
N HIS A 162 -10.73 0.78 -20.00
CA HIS A 162 -11.28 1.90 -19.23
C HIS A 162 -11.48 3.21 -20.01
N THR A 163 -11.11 3.26 -21.29
CA THR A 163 -11.17 4.53 -22.04
C THR A 163 -12.09 4.51 -23.27
N GLY A 164 -12.63 3.35 -23.65
CA GLY A 164 -13.44 3.19 -24.87
C GLY A 164 -12.65 3.30 -26.18
N LEU A 165 -11.32 3.42 -26.09
CA LEU A 165 -10.42 3.55 -27.24
C LEU A 165 -9.93 2.16 -27.67
N LYS A 166 -9.82 1.95 -28.98
CA LYS A 166 -9.36 0.67 -29.56
C LYS A 166 -7.86 0.39 -29.38
N GLY A 167 -7.14 1.28 -28.71
CA GLY A 167 -5.69 1.18 -28.46
C GLY A 167 -4.97 2.51 -28.64
N VAL A 168 -3.65 2.46 -28.49
CA VAL A 168 -2.77 3.64 -28.59
C VAL A 168 -2.77 4.24 -30.00
N GLU A 169 -2.93 3.43 -31.04
CA GLU A 169 -3.00 3.93 -32.42
C GLU A 169 -4.28 4.72 -32.68
N HIS A 170 -5.43 4.24 -32.18
CA HIS A 170 -6.68 4.99 -32.26
C HIS A 170 -6.59 6.35 -31.55
N LEU A 171 -5.86 6.42 -30.43
CA LEU A 171 -5.54 7.69 -29.76
C LEU A 171 -4.72 8.64 -30.63
N LYS A 172 -3.67 8.13 -31.28
CA LYS A 172 -2.81 8.92 -32.17
C LYS A 172 -3.59 9.45 -33.37
N GLU A 173 -4.48 8.66 -33.94
CA GLU A 173 -5.36 9.08 -35.04
C GLU A 173 -6.30 10.22 -34.62
N LEU A 174 -6.91 10.14 -33.44
CA LEU A 174 -7.76 11.21 -32.90
C LEU A 174 -6.98 12.52 -32.70
N HIS A 175 -5.74 12.44 -32.22
CA HIS A 175 -4.87 13.60 -32.05
C HIS A 175 -4.41 14.21 -33.38
N LYS A 176 -4.30 13.41 -34.44
CA LYS A 176 -3.94 13.90 -35.78
C LYS A 176 -5.09 14.68 -36.41
N ASN A 177 -6.32 14.19 -36.30
CA ASN A 177 -7.50 14.83 -36.89
C ASN A 177 -7.84 16.18 -36.24
N THR A 178 -7.54 16.34 -34.96
CA THR A 178 -7.74 17.61 -34.23
C THR A 178 -6.74 18.69 -34.64
N ASN A 179 -5.49 18.32 -34.94
CA ASN A 179 -4.46 19.27 -35.37
C ASN A 179 -4.49 19.61 -36.87
N SER A 180 -5.18 18.82 -37.70
CA SER A 180 -5.34 19.07 -39.14
C SER A 180 -6.58 19.90 -39.50
N SER A 181 -7.44 20.22 -38.54
CA SER A 181 -8.69 20.99 -38.77
C SER A 181 -8.60 22.47 -38.37
N ASN A 182 -7.39 23.02 -38.20
CA ASN A 182 -7.13 24.44 -37.98
C ASN A 182 -6.37 25.06 -39.16
#